data_AF-A0A7Y2QCD4-F1
#
_entry.id   AF-A0A7Y2QCD4-F1
#
_cell.length_a   1.000
_cell.length_b   1.000
_cell.length_c   1.000
_cell.angle_alpha   90.00
_cell.angle_beta   90.00
_cell.angle_gamma   90.00
#
_symmetry.space_group_name_H-M   'P 1'
#
loop_
_entity.id
_entity.type
_entity.pdbx_description
1 polymer ?
#
loop_
_entity_poly.entity_id
_entity_poly.type
_entity_poly.pdbx_seq_one_letter_code
_entity_poly.pdbx_strand_id
1 'polypeptide(L)'
;EYEKGATVDDADVALLHGPMEYGYKSLTVPLVNVRATLDKLESEKQLASAMRVRLEEGASRIFFKERTWQSIVADCDMANMAVPRDLLSLLVSNAVDQKRIDALALVEAVRAISDFPLDREISWHMNETFVSPI
;
A
#
# COMPACT_ATOMS: atom_id res chain seq x y z
N GLU A 1 4.54 -0.09 11.21
CA GLU A 1 3.23 0.55 11.47
C GLU A 1 2.25 -0.38 12.20
N TYR A 2 2.19 -1.67 11.83
CA TYR A 2 1.33 -2.67 12.47
C TYR A 2 1.56 -2.88 13.97
N GLU A 3 2.81 -3.12 14.40
CA GLU A 3 3.16 -3.28 15.83
C GLU A 3 2.82 -2.04 16.66
N LYS A 4 2.91 -0.86 16.04
CA LYS A 4 2.61 0.44 16.67
C LYS A 4 1.12 0.81 16.57
N GLY A 5 0.27 -0.05 15.99
CA GLY A 5 -1.17 0.17 15.84
C GLY A 5 -1.58 1.22 14.81
N ALA A 6 -0.67 1.66 13.93
CA ALA A 6 -0.98 2.62 12.87
C ALA A 6 -1.60 1.95 11.62
N THR A 7 -1.39 0.64 11.48
CA THR A 7 -2.07 -0.23 10.50
C THR A 7 -2.95 -1.19 11.29
N VAL A 8 -4.27 -1.09 11.15
CA VAL A 8 -5.23 -1.84 12.01
C VAL A 8 -6.16 -2.73 11.19
N ASP A 9 -6.41 -2.36 9.93
CA ASP A 9 -7.31 -3.06 9.01
C ASP A 9 -6.50 -3.74 7.90
N ASP A 10 -6.91 -4.96 7.49
CA ASP A 10 -6.36 -5.65 6.33
C ASP A 10 -6.49 -4.79 5.05
N ALA A 11 -7.50 -3.90 5.00
CA ALA A 11 -7.70 -2.93 3.92
C ALA A 11 -6.52 -1.94 3.76
N ASP A 12 -5.68 -1.77 4.78
CA ASP A 12 -4.50 -0.91 4.71
C ASP A 12 -3.40 -1.51 3.82
N VAL A 13 -3.32 -2.83 3.78
CA VAL A 13 -2.33 -3.57 2.98
C VAL A 13 -2.96 -4.25 1.76
N ALA A 14 -4.28 -4.34 1.69
CA ALA A 14 -4.99 -4.96 0.57
C ALA A 14 -4.92 -4.12 -0.71
N LEU A 15 -4.78 -4.81 -1.84
CA LEU A 15 -4.89 -4.25 -3.18
C LEU A 15 -5.35 -5.33 -4.18
N LEU A 16 -5.75 -4.90 -5.37
CA LEU A 16 -5.99 -5.79 -6.50
C LEU A 16 -4.73 -5.92 -7.34
N HIS A 17 -4.44 -7.15 -7.76
CA HIS A 17 -3.41 -7.44 -8.76
C HIS A 17 -4.09 -7.85 -10.06
N GLY A 18 -3.46 -7.51 -11.18
CA GLY A 18 -3.80 -8.05 -12.48
C GLY A 18 -3.52 -9.56 -12.54
N PRO A 19 -4.03 -10.25 -13.56
CA PRO A 19 -3.76 -11.66 -13.71
C PRO A 19 -2.32 -11.90 -14.17
N MET A 20 -1.94 -13.18 -14.25
CA MET A 20 -0.56 -13.61 -14.51
C MET A 20 0.00 -13.06 -15.83
N GLU A 21 -0.84 -12.93 -16.86
CA GLU A 21 -0.49 -12.44 -18.19
C GLU A 21 0.04 -10.99 -18.16
N TYR A 22 -0.29 -10.24 -17.11
CA TYR A 22 0.21 -8.89 -16.85
C TYR A 22 1.26 -8.82 -15.74
N GLY A 23 1.81 -9.98 -15.33
CA GLY A 23 2.84 -10.08 -14.31
C GLY A 23 2.38 -9.73 -12.91
N TYR A 24 1.09 -9.94 -12.60
CA TYR A 24 0.49 -9.62 -11.30
C TYR A 24 0.67 -8.16 -10.88
N LYS A 25 0.71 -7.21 -11.84
CA LYS A 25 0.84 -5.79 -11.52
C LYS A 25 -0.30 -5.31 -10.63
N SER A 26 0.03 -4.48 -9.64
CA SER A 26 -0.96 -3.79 -8.82
C SER A 26 -1.88 -2.92 -9.68
N LEU A 27 -3.18 -3.14 -9.59
CA LEU A 27 -4.23 -2.33 -10.24
C LEU A 27 -4.74 -1.22 -9.30
N THR A 28 -4.66 -1.45 -8.00
CA THR A 28 -4.99 -0.48 -6.95
C THR A 28 -3.82 -0.25 -6.01
N VAL A 29 -3.93 0.79 -5.19
CA VAL A 29 -2.90 1.24 -4.26
C VAL A 29 -3.32 0.86 -2.84
N PRO A 30 -2.51 0.13 -2.05
CA PRO A 30 -2.80 -0.11 -0.64
C PRO A 30 -2.59 1.18 0.17
N LEU A 31 -3.28 1.33 1.30
CA LEU A 31 -3.25 2.59 2.09
C LEU A 31 -1.85 2.86 2.66
N VAL A 32 -1.09 1.83 3.03
CA VAL A 32 0.31 1.98 3.49
C VAL A 32 1.20 2.63 2.41
N ASN A 33 0.99 2.32 1.14
CA ASN A 33 1.73 2.95 0.04
C ASN A 33 1.29 4.41 -0.15
N VAL A 34 -0.01 4.70 0.05
CA VAL A 34 -0.51 6.08 0.04
C VAL A 34 0.17 6.90 1.12
N ARG A 35 0.11 6.46 2.39
CA ARG A 35 0.73 7.16 3.52
C ARG A 35 2.22 7.42 3.30
N ALA A 36 2.98 6.39 2.96
CA ALA A 36 4.42 6.52 2.71
C ALA A 36 4.76 7.49 1.57
N THR A 37 3.95 7.51 0.51
CA THR A 37 4.12 8.47 -0.61
C THR A 37 3.85 9.89 -0.16
N LEU A 38 2.76 10.11 0.60
CA LEU A 38 2.39 11.44 1.08
C LEU A 38 3.40 11.97 2.11
N ASP A 39 3.86 11.12 3.02
CA ASP A 39 4.88 11.47 4.03
C ASP A 39 6.21 11.85 3.36
N LYS A 40 6.64 11.10 2.32
CA LYS A 40 7.81 11.46 1.51
C LYS A 40 7.63 12.87 0.91
N LEU A 41 6.52 13.11 0.22
CA LEU A 41 6.28 14.40 -0.45
C LEU A 41 6.15 15.57 0.53
N GLU A 42 5.55 15.35 1.70
CA GLU A 42 5.49 16.35 2.78
C GLU A 42 6.89 16.66 3.33
N SER A 43 7.70 15.63 3.59
CA SER A 43 9.08 15.79 4.10
C SER A 43 9.98 16.56 3.12
N GLU A 44 9.73 16.41 1.81
CA GLU A 44 10.43 17.11 0.73
C GLU A 44 9.81 18.49 0.42
N LYS A 45 8.78 18.92 1.16
CA LYS A 45 8.03 20.18 0.98
C LYS A 45 7.37 20.32 -0.40
N GLN A 46 7.13 19.20 -1.09
CA GLN A 46 6.39 19.15 -2.36
C GLN A 46 4.87 19.10 -2.14
N LEU A 47 4.44 18.73 -0.93
CA LEU A 47 3.04 18.66 -0.53
C LEU A 47 2.84 19.39 0.81
N ALA A 48 1.81 20.23 0.89
CA ALA A 48 1.46 20.91 2.14
C ALA A 48 0.80 19.94 3.13
N SER A 49 1.06 20.12 4.43
CA SER A 49 0.55 19.22 5.48
C SER A 49 -0.98 19.07 5.48
N ALA A 50 -1.70 20.19 5.30
CA ALA A 50 -3.16 20.15 5.20
C ALA A 50 -3.66 19.30 4.01
N MET A 51 -2.97 19.35 2.87
CA MET A 51 -3.29 18.54 1.69
C MET A 51 -2.95 17.07 1.92
N ARG A 52 -1.81 16.79 2.57
CA ARG A 52 -1.40 15.42 2.95
C ARG A 52 -2.47 14.73 3.80
N VAL A 53 -2.97 15.40 4.83
CA VAL A 53 -4.06 14.88 5.69
C VAL A 53 -5.32 14.60 4.87
N ARG A 54 -5.72 15.53 4.00
CA ARG A 54 -6.96 15.41 3.21
C ARG A 54 -6.90 14.29 2.17
N LEU A 55 -5.74 14.11 1.54
CA LEU A 55 -5.51 12.99 0.62
C LEU A 55 -5.53 11.64 1.34
N GLU A 56 -4.94 11.54 2.55
CA GLU A 56 -5.04 10.30 3.33
C GLU A 56 -6.48 10.01 3.75
N GLU A 57 -7.21 11.02 4.25
CA GLU A 57 -8.61 10.87 4.63
C GLU A 57 -9.50 10.46 3.44
N GLY A 58 -9.26 11.00 2.25
CA GLY A 58 -9.93 10.56 1.03
C GLY A 58 -9.59 9.11 0.67
N ALA A 59 -8.30 8.78 0.69
CA ALA A 59 -7.83 7.44 0.38
C ALA A 59 -8.39 6.36 1.32
N SER A 60 -8.53 6.66 2.61
CA SER A 60 -9.04 5.70 3.61
C SER A 60 -10.52 5.40 3.47
N ARG A 61 -11.31 6.30 2.87
CA ARG A 61 -12.74 6.07 2.57
C ARG A 61 -12.96 5.21 1.33
N ILE A 62 -12.00 5.18 0.41
CA ILE A 62 -12.11 4.39 -0.81
C ILE A 62 -11.85 2.92 -0.50
N PHE A 63 -12.80 2.07 -0.88
CA PHE A 63 -12.66 0.62 -0.77
C PHE A 63 -11.42 0.15 -1.56
N PHE A 64 -10.61 -0.75 -0.98
CA PHE A 64 -9.28 -1.08 -1.52
C PHE A 64 -9.28 -1.60 -2.97
N LYS A 65 -10.42 -2.15 -3.44
CA LYS A 65 -10.61 -2.61 -4.82
C LYS A 65 -10.79 -1.48 -5.84
N GLU A 66 -11.01 -0.26 -5.38
CA GLU A 66 -11.25 0.93 -6.21
C GLU A 66 -10.23 2.05 -5.94
N ARG A 67 -9.30 1.82 -4.98
CA ARG A 67 -8.31 2.82 -4.55
C ARG A 67 -7.21 2.98 -5.60
N THR A 68 -7.27 4.05 -6.39
CA THR A 68 -6.28 4.44 -7.39
C THR A 68 -5.84 5.87 -7.10
N TRP A 69 -4.70 6.32 -7.60
CA TRP A 69 -4.29 7.72 -7.45
C TRP A 69 -5.34 8.68 -8.04
N GLN A 70 -5.97 8.29 -9.13
CA GLN A 70 -7.06 9.04 -9.77
C GLN A 70 -8.27 9.15 -8.84
N SER A 71 -8.73 8.04 -8.24
CA SER A 71 -9.88 8.07 -7.33
C SER A 71 -9.57 8.81 -6.03
N ILE A 72 -8.35 8.71 -5.52
CA ILE A 72 -7.90 9.48 -4.34
C ILE A 72 -7.96 10.99 -4.62
N VAL A 73 -7.41 11.44 -5.75
CA VAL A 73 -7.46 12.86 -6.13
C VAL A 73 -8.89 13.32 -6.37
N ALA A 74 -9.76 12.47 -6.94
CA ALA A 74 -11.16 12.80 -7.19
C ALA A 74 -12.02 12.87 -5.90
N ASP A 75 -11.76 12.03 -4.90
CA ASP A 75 -12.47 12.04 -3.61
C ASP A 75 -11.96 13.13 -2.64
N CYS A 76 -10.80 13.71 -2.93
CA CYS A 76 -10.20 14.73 -2.08
C CYS A 76 -10.92 16.08 -2.25
N ASP A 77 -11.58 16.55 -1.20
CA ASP A 77 -12.07 17.93 -1.13
C ASP A 77 -10.89 18.90 -1.01
N MET A 78 -10.59 19.58 -2.12
CA MET A 78 -9.50 20.55 -2.24
C MET A 78 -9.98 22.00 -2.13
N ALA A 79 -11.23 22.25 -1.71
CA ALA A 79 -11.75 23.60 -1.57
C ALA A 79 -10.87 24.43 -0.63
N ASN A 80 -10.54 25.66 -1.07
CA ASN A 80 -9.69 26.61 -0.32
C ASN A 80 -8.25 26.13 -0.04
N MET A 81 -7.73 25.16 -0.80
CA MET A 81 -6.35 24.69 -0.65
C MET A 81 -5.48 25.11 -1.83
N ALA A 82 -4.20 25.35 -1.55
CA ALA A 82 -3.19 25.47 -2.60
C ALA A 82 -2.87 24.07 -3.16
N VAL A 83 -3.39 23.77 -4.34
CA VAL A 83 -3.19 22.48 -5.02
C VAL A 83 -2.03 22.59 -6.03
N PRO A 84 -1.06 21.66 -6.03
CA PRO A 84 -0.09 21.56 -7.11
C PRO A 84 -0.81 21.36 -8.46
N ARG A 85 -0.41 22.09 -9.51
CA ARG A 85 -1.05 22.00 -10.83
C ARG A 85 -1.12 20.57 -11.39
N ASP A 86 -0.11 19.75 -11.12
CA ASP A 86 0.01 18.38 -11.61
C ASP A 86 -0.01 17.35 -10.47
N LEU A 87 -0.88 17.54 -9.47
CA LEU A 87 -0.94 16.70 -8.25
C LEU A 87 -0.96 15.20 -8.56
N LEU A 88 -1.79 14.76 -9.52
CA LEU A 88 -1.84 13.34 -9.89
C LEU A 88 -0.48 12.83 -10.39
N SER A 89 0.18 13.58 -11.27
CA SER A 89 1.50 13.22 -11.79
C SER A 89 2.56 13.22 -10.69
N LEU A 90 2.47 14.18 -9.75
CA LEU A 90 3.35 14.26 -8.59
C LEU A 90 3.23 12.99 -7.73
N LEU A 91 2.01 12.56 -7.41
CA LEU A 91 1.75 11.35 -6.63
C LEU A 91 2.24 10.09 -7.34
N VAL A 92 1.91 9.93 -8.62
CA VAL A 92 2.28 8.74 -9.40
C VAL A 92 3.80 8.61 -9.56
N SER A 93 4.50 9.71 -9.87
CA SER A 93 5.95 9.71 -10.07
C SER A 93 6.76 9.53 -8.79
N ASN A 94 6.15 9.77 -7.63
CA ASN A 94 6.80 9.64 -6.32
C ASN A 94 6.28 8.46 -5.49
N ALA A 95 5.45 7.60 -6.08
CA ALA A 95 4.81 6.49 -5.38
C ALA A 95 5.86 5.60 -4.67
N VAL A 96 5.65 5.40 -3.37
CA VAL A 96 6.46 4.53 -2.53
C VAL A 96 5.74 3.21 -2.33
N ASP A 97 6.38 2.10 -2.70
CA ASP A 97 5.83 0.76 -2.52
C ASP A 97 6.21 0.19 -1.13
N GLN A 98 5.70 0.83 -0.08
CA GLN A 98 5.98 0.47 1.31
C GLN A 98 5.60 -0.98 1.62
N LYS A 99 4.46 -1.45 1.11
CA LYS A 99 4.01 -2.83 1.26
C LYS A 99 5.06 -3.81 0.73
N ARG A 100 5.66 -3.53 -0.43
CA ARG A 100 6.73 -4.37 -0.99
C ARG A 100 8.01 -4.28 -0.16
N ILE A 101 8.40 -3.07 0.25
CA ILE A 101 9.60 -2.86 1.08
C ILE A 101 9.49 -3.68 2.37
N ASP A 102 8.36 -3.60 3.07
CA ASP A 102 8.11 -4.34 4.31
C ASP A 102 8.09 -5.85 4.08
N ALA A 103 7.47 -6.31 3.00
CA ALA A 103 7.43 -7.74 2.66
C ALA A 103 8.82 -8.31 2.38
N LEU A 104 9.67 -7.56 1.66
CA LEU A 104 11.06 -7.96 1.40
C LEU A 104 11.88 -8.02 2.69
N ALA A 105 11.75 -6.99 3.54
CA ALA A 105 12.42 -6.97 4.84
C ALA A 105 12.01 -8.16 5.73
N LEU A 106 10.72 -8.54 5.73
CA LEU A 106 10.23 -9.72 6.44
C LEU A 106 10.87 -11.01 5.89
N VAL A 107 10.91 -11.19 4.57
CA VAL A 107 11.52 -12.38 3.95
C VAL A 107 13.00 -12.48 4.31
N GLU A 108 13.73 -11.37 4.30
CA GLU A 108 15.13 -11.31 4.72
C GLU A 108 15.29 -11.65 6.20
N ALA A 109 14.44 -11.10 7.06
CA ALA A 109 14.45 -11.38 8.50
C ALA A 109 14.19 -12.88 8.77
N VAL A 110 13.21 -13.48 8.11
CA VAL A 110 12.90 -14.91 8.24
C VAL A 110 14.08 -15.77 7.77
N ARG A 111 14.73 -15.42 6.66
CA ARG A 111 15.92 -16.15 6.17
C ARG A 111 17.13 -16.04 7.09
N ALA A 112 17.24 -14.94 7.84
CA ALA A 112 18.33 -14.72 8.78
C ALA A 112 18.16 -15.52 10.09
N ILE A 113 16.94 -15.98 10.39
CA ILE A 113 16.68 -16.87 11.52
C ILE A 113 17.15 -18.27 11.15
N SER A 114 18.14 -18.79 11.88
CA SER A 114 18.64 -20.17 11.72
C SER A 114 17.59 -21.18 12.20
N ASP A 115 17.62 -22.42 11.69
CA ASP A 115 16.69 -23.50 12.05
C ASP A 115 16.53 -23.67 13.57
N PHE A 116 15.53 -23.01 14.14
CA PHE A 116 15.08 -23.32 15.48
C PHE A 116 14.18 -24.56 15.37
N PRO A 117 14.39 -25.60 16.18
CA PRO A 117 13.46 -26.71 16.23
C PRO A 117 12.08 -26.15 16.59
N LEU A 118 11.15 -26.27 15.64
CA LEU A 118 9.74 -25.99 15.87
C LEU A 118 9.24 -27.06 16.83
N ASP A 119 9.26 -26.78 18.14
CA ASP A 119 8.71 -27.65 19.19
C ASP A 119 7.17 -27.72 19.17
N ARG A 120 6.55 -27.25 18.09
CA ARG A 120 5.12 -27.27 17.84
C ARG A 120 4.81 -28.07 16.60
N GLU A 121 3.96 -29.08 16.78
CA GLU A 121 3.34 -29.83 15.70
C GLU A 121 2.51 -28.86 14.84
N ILE A 122 2.87 -28.72 13.55
CA ILE A 122 2.13 -27.90 12.61
C ILE A 122 0.91 -28.72 12.15
N SER A 123 -0.26 -28.42 12.71
CA SER A 123 -1.54 -29.09 12.40
C SER A 123 -2.21 -28.56 11.12
N TRP A 124 -1.62 -27.56 10.47
CA TRP A 124 -2.13 -26.97 9.23
C TRP A 124 -1.36 -27.51 8.04
N HIS A 125 -2.09 -27.89 6.99
CA HIS A 125 -1.48 -28.21 5.70
C HIS A 125 -1.66 -27.03 4.75
N MET A 126 -0.62 -26.71 3.97
CA MET A 126 -0.75 -25.71 2.91
C MET A 126 -1.50 -26.36 1.74
N ASN A 127 -2.58 -25.71 1.30
CA ASN A 127 -3.33 -26.16 0.13
C ASN A 127 -2.64 -25.65 -1.13
N GLU A 128 -2.26 -26.56 -2.03
CA GLU A 128 -1.83 -26.19 -3.37
C GLU A 128 -3.02 -25.60 -4.14
N THR A 129 -2.91 -24.33 -4.52
CA THR A 129 -3.88 -23.66 -5.38
C THR A 129 -3.31 -23.65 -6.80
N PHE A 130 -3.64 -24.67 -7.58
CA PHE A 130 -3.32 -24.68 -9.00
C PHE A 130 -4.22 -23.71 -9.75
N VAL A 131 -3.63 -22.86 -10.59
CA VAL A 131 -4.37 -22.16 -11.65
C VAL A 131 -4.44 -23.13 -12.83
N SER A 132 -5.58 -23.75 -13.07
CA SER A 132 -5.77 -24.59 -14.26
C SER A 132 -5.58 -23.74 -15.52
N PRO A 133 -4.68 -24.12 -16.46
CA PRO A 133 -4.63 -23.46 -17.75
C PRO A 133 -5.92 -23.76 -18.52
N ILE A 134 -6.48 -22.72 -19.14
CA ILE A 134 -7.65 -22.78 -20.04
C ILE A 134 -7.24 -23.38 -21.38
#